data_AF-A0A8T9BD75-F1
#
_entry.id   AF-A0A8T9BD75-F1
#
_cell.length_a   1.000
_cell.length_b   1.000
_cell.length_c   1.000
_cell.angle_alpha   90.00
_cell.angle_beta   90.00
_cell.angle_gamma   90.00
#
_symmetry.space_group_name_H-M   'P 1'
#
loop_
_entity.id
_entity.type
_entity.pdbx_description
1 polymer ?
#
loop_
_entity_poly.entity_id
_entity_poly.type
_entity_poly.pdbx_seq_one_letter_code
_entity_poly.pdbx_strand_id
1 'polypeptide(L)'
;MASRLFPRQRFAPVATGAVLAGIALFPKTTLHAESPSEPEPRKPIYDDYEAPAAPPAKSSPPQTTPETPTKTRSPTPTDRLAVQIGKTRMFLYTRVAAAEDKVNSFMDSALNLESSFTSTIASLAPPPQSGEKLMPGALYVLVATMTGSIISRNRSILLRGAVPLAVGIGAGWIVLPITMRNVSDLLWKYEQRFPAIADGHIRTREGVEKAWRMARVHTQQAVNIVDDTISSGRETVEDWVKKGK
;
A
#
# COMPACT_ATOMS: atom_id res chain seq x y z
N MET A 1 -51.87 5.81 -19.01
CA MET A 1 -51.70 5.11 -17.73
C MET A 1 -50.77 3.91 -17.95
N ALA A 2 -49.50 4.03 -17.51
CA ALA A 2 -48.53 2.95 -17.22
C ALA A 2 -47.13 3.62 -17.12
N SER A 3 -46.60 4.04 -15.96
CA SER A 3 -45.95 3.27 -14.87
C SER A 3 -44.95 2.22 -15.36
N ARG A 4 -43.68 2.13 -14.95
CA ARG A 4 -42.83 2.81 -13.96
C ARG A 4 -41.37 2.34 -14.25
N LEU A 5 -40.40 3.23 -14.02
CA LEU A 5 -39.12 3.06 -13.30
C LEU A 5 -38.18 1.90 -13.68
N PHE A 6 -36.91 2.20 -14.00
CA PHE A 6 -35.80 2.24 -13.02
C PHE A 6 -34.55 2.95 -13.60
N PRO A 7 -33.77 3.68 -12.77
CA PRO A 7 -32.68 4.54 -13.21
C PRO A 7 -31.32 3.82 -13.22
N ARG A 8 -30.44 4.27 -14.12
CA ARG A 8 -29.01 3.92 -14.20
C ARG A 8 -28.30 4.15 -12.86
N GLN A 9 -27.87 3.08 -12.20
CA GLN A 9 -26.89 3.14 -11.12
C GLN A 9 -25.49 3.39 -11.72
N ARG A 10 -24.95 4.59 -11.50
CA ARG A 10 -23.52 4.88 -11.63
C ARG A 10 -22.91 4.66 -10.25
N PHE A 11 -22.13 3.60 -10.08
CA PHE A 11 -21.23 3.47 -8.94
C PHE A 11 -20.00 4.34 -9.19
N ALA A 12 -19.87 5.43 -8.42
CA ALA A 12 -18.64 6.21 -8.34
C ALA A 12 -17.71 5.55 -7.30
N PRO A 13 -16.41 5.33 -7.59
CA PRO A 13 -15.49 4.74 -6.63
C PRO A 13 -15.09 5.77 -5.56
N VAL A 14 -15.49 5.51 -4.32
CA VAL A 14 -14.98 6.16 -3.10
C VAL A 14 -13.57 5.63 -2.84
N ALA A 15 -12.58 6.15 -3.56
CA ALA A 15 -11.16 5.82 -3.30
C ALA A 15 -10.22 7.04 -3.40
N THR A 16 -10.75 8.22 -3.71
CA THR A 16 -10.01 9.50 -3.83
C THR A 16 -10.22 10.43 -2.63
N GLY A 17 -10.55 9.89 -1.45
CA GLY A 17 -10.81 10.69 -0.25
C GLY A 17 -9.57 11.00 0.61
N ALA A 18 -8.54 10.13 0.60
CA ALA A 18 -7.44 10.26 1.54
C ALA A 18 -6.43 11.36 1.18
N VAL A 19 -6.21 11.63 -0.12
CA VAL A 19 -5.22 12.63 -0.56
C VAL A 19 -5.75 14.06 -0.45
N LEU A 20 -7.07 14.27 -0.48
CA LEU A 20 -7.68 15.61 -0.36
C LEU A 20 -7.85 16.08 1.10
N ALA A 21 -7.85 15.18 2.08
CA ALA A 21 -7.95 15.54 3.49
C ALA A 21 -6.69 16.27 4.01
N GLY A 22 -5.52 16.03 3.42
CA GLY A 22 -4.26 16.67 3.83
C GLY A 22 -4.16 18.17 3.50
N ILE A 23 -4.92 18.64 2.49
CA ILE A 23 -4.87 20.05 2.06
C ILE A 23 -5.84 20.92 2.88
N ALA A 24 -6.87 20.34 3.51
CA ALA A 24 -7.86 21.07 4.30
C ALA A 24 -7.37 21.52 5.69
N LEU A 25 -6.22 21.00 6.16
CA LEU A 25 -5.63 21.35 7.45
C LEU A 25 -4.52 22.40 7.37
N PHE A 26 -4.30 23.03 6.21
CA PHE A 26 -3.42 24.21 6.14
C PHE A 26 -4.17 25.44 6.71
N PRO A 27 -3.76 25.99 7.88
CA PRO A 27 -4.36 27.22 8.38
C PRO A 27 -3.96 28.38 7.45
N LYS A 28 -4.93 28.90 6.68
CA LYS A 28 -4.75 30.06 5.80
C LYS A 28 -4.77 31.40 6.54
N THR A 29 -4.88 31.41 7.86
CA THR A 29 -4.83 32.63 8.66
C THR A 29 -3.40 32.84 9.15
N THR A 30 -2.67 33.74 8.50
CA THR A 30 -1.51 34.39 9.11
C THR A 30 -2.03 35.18 10.30
N LEU A 31 -1.93 34.60 11.51
CA LEU A 31 -2.13 35.31 12.75
C LEU A 31 -1.04 36.38 12.85
N HIS A 32 -1.39 37.60 12.44
CA HIS A 32 -0.60 38.78 12.76
C HIS A 32 -0.57 38.91 14.28
N ALA A 33 0.57 38.56 14.88
CA ALA A 33 0.91 39.07 16.20
C ALA A 33 1.15 40.57 16.01
N GLU A 34 0.13 41.39 16.27
CA GLU A 34 0.32 42.83 16.43
C GLU A 34 1.30 43.03 17.60
N SER A 35 2.56 43.28 17.24
CA SER A 35 3.52 43.88 18.14
C SER A 35 3.03 45.29 18.48
N PRO A 36 3.02 45.71 19.75
CA PRO A 36 2.72 47.10 20.07
C PRO A 36 3.76 47.99 19.39
N SER A 37 3.31 48.73 18.39
CA SER A 37 4.04 49.82 17.77
C SER A 37 4.07 50.98 18.75
N GLU A 38 5.12 51.08 19.57
CA GLU A 38 5.82 52.33 19.95
C GLU A 38 7.13 51.98 20.67
N PRO A 39 8.29 52.52 20.25
CA PRO A 39 9.55 52.35 20.96
C PRO A 39 9.64 53.35 22.13
N GLU A 40 9.02 53.02 23.27
CA GLU A 40 9.37 53.67 24.54
C GLU A 40 10.82 53.26 24.92
N PRO A 41 11.73 54.22 25.17
CA PRO A 41 13.14 53.94 25.42
C PRO A 41 13.29 53.26 26.80
N ARG A 42 13.37 51.93 26.79
CA ARG A 42 13.72 51.16 27.98
C ARG A 42 15.15 51.48 28.39
N LYS A 43 15.30 52.17 29.52
CA LYS A 43 16.60 52.37 30.18
C LYS A 43 17.20 51.01 30.56
N PRO A 44 18.43 50.69 30.17
CA PRO A 44 19.11 49.46 30.59
C PRO A 44 19.27 49.44 32.11
N ILE A 45 18.99 48.28 32.72
CA ILE A 45 18.95 48.07 34.19
C ILE A 45 20.36 47.89 34.78
N TYR A 46 21.40 47.94 33.96
CA TYR A 46 22.78 47.72 34.39
C TYR A 46 23.71 48.71 33.68
N ASP A 47 23.89 49.89 34.27
CA ASP A 47 25.03 50.77 33.98
C ASP A 47 25.51 51.59 35.20
N ASP A 48 25.01 51.29 36.40
CA ASP A 48 25.50 51.91 37.64
C ASP A 48 26.39 50.93 38.41
N TYR A 49 27.50 50.49 37.81
CA TYR A 49 28.61 49.93 38.58
C TYR A 49 29.68 51.00 38.75
N GLU A 50 29.47 51.79 39.80
CA GLU A 50 30.44 52.74 40.34
C GLU A 50 31.73 51.98 40.74
N ALA A 51 32.86 52.41 40.16
CA ALA A 51 34.19 51.89 40.48
C ALA A 51 34.56 52.23 41.94
N PRO A 52 35.28 51.36 42.67
CA PRO A 52 35.45 51.50 44.12
C PRO A 52 36.61 52.43 44.48
N ALA A 53 36.36 53.46 45.29
CA ALA A 53 37.40 54.13 46.08
C ALA A 53 36.86 54.85 47.35
N ALA A 54 37.08 54.17 48.49
CA ALA A 54 37.33 54.68 49.86
C ALA A 54 36.22 55.40 50.71
N PRO A 55 36.19 55.15 52.06
CA PRO A 55 35.14 55.59 53.01
C PRO A 55 35.59 56.87 53.80
N PRO A 56 34.97 57.33 54.92
CA PRO A 56 33.73 56.95 55.63
C PRO A 56 32.80 58.14 55.99
N ALA A 57 31.58 57.88 56.49
CA ALA A 57 31.06 58.41 57.77
C ALA A 57 29.51 58.50 57.87
N LYS A 58 29.01 57.91 58.96
CA LYS A 58 27.82 58.27 59.79
C LYS A 58 26.44 57.64 59.51
N SER A 59 26.05 56.88 60.55
CA SER A 59 24.76 56.82 61.27
C SER A 59 23.56 56.01 60.76
N SER A 60 23.44 54.79 61.29
CA SER A 60 22.31 54.20 62.08
C SER A 60 20.89 54.06 61.42
N PRO A 61 19.95 53.25 61.97
CA PRO A 61 19.50 51.99 61.35
C PRO A 61 17.94 51.91 61.20
N PRO A 62 17.33 50.72 61.31
CA PRO A 62 16.69 49.93 60.24
C PRO A 62 15.19 50.24 60.03
N GLN A 63 14.69 50.16 58.79
CA GLN A 63 13.24 50.09 58.55
C GLN A 63 12.86 48.77 57.91
N THR A 64 12.57 47.82 58.79
CA THR A 64 11.52 46.81 58.62
C THR A 64 10.28 47.49 58.05
N THR A 65 9.83 47.08 56.87
CA THR A 65 8.50 47.41 56.34
C THR A 65 7.86 46.12 55.83
N PRO A 66 6.58 45.89 56.17
CA PRO A 66 6.09 44.59 56.60
C PRO A 66 5.62 43.70 55.44
N GLU A 67 5.71 42.39 55.67
CA GLU A 67 4.96 41.38 54.96
C GLU A 67 3.45 41.69 55.05
N THR A 68 2.87 42.23 53.98
CA THR A 68 1.42 42.33 53.86
C THR A 68 0.88 40.98 53.39
N PRO A 69 -0.10 40.38 54.08
CA PRO A 69 -0.50 38.99 53.85
C PRO A 69 -1.20 38.84 52.49
N THR A 70 -0.78 37.82 51.75
CA THR A 70 -1.35 37.40 50.46
C THR A 70 -2.82 37.01 50.65
N LYS A 71 -3.71 38.00 50.51
CA LYS A 71 -5.15 37.79 50.48
C LYS A 71 -5.46 36.87 49.29
N THR A 72 -6.08 35.72 49.55
CA THR A 72 -6.52 34.75 48.54
C THR A 72 -7.40 35.46 47.51
N ARG A 73 -6.79 35.85 46.38
CA ARG A 73 -7.43 36.59 45.31
C ARG A 73 -8.36 35.62 44.59
N SER A 74 -9.67 35.90 44.60
CA SER A 74 -10.61 35.15 43.78
C SER A 74 -10.17 35.22 42.32
N PRO A 75 -10.21 34.09 41.58
CA PRO A 75 -9.66 34.04 40.24
C PRO A 75 -10.37 35.05 39.37
N THR A 76 -9.58 35.98 38.84
CA THR A 76 -10.08 36.96 37.87
C THR A 76 -10.48 36.20 36.59
N PRO A 77 -11.49 36.67 35.84
CA PRO A 77 -11.95 35.99 34.61
C PRO A 77 -10.80 35.64 33.64
N THR A 78 -9.76 36.47 33.59
CA THR A 78 -8.54 36.27 32.79
C THR A 78 -7.70 35.06 33.23
N ASP A 79 -7.64 34.78 34.52
CA ASP A 79 -6.85 33.66 35.07
C ASP A 79 -7.48 32.30 34.67
N ARG A 80 -8.82 32.25 34.64
CA ARG A 80 -9.56 31.06 34.15
C ARG A 80 -9.32 30.80 32.67
N LEU A 81 -9.23 31.86 31.86
CA LEU A 81 -8.92 31.75 30.43
C LEU A 81 -7.50 31.24 30.22
N ALA A 82 -6.52 31.74 30.98
CA ALA A 82 -5.13 31.29 30.89
C ALA A 82 -4.99 29.78 31.17
N VAL A 83 -5.71 29.27 32.19
CA VAL A 83 -5.74 27.83 32.49
C VAL A 83 -6.38 27.02 31.34
N GLN A 84 -7.44 27.53 30.71
CA GLN A 84 -8.07 26.87 29.57
C GLN A 84 -7.15 26.84 28.34
N ILE A 85 -6.45 27.94 28.05
CA ILE A 85 -5.47 28.01 26.96
C ILE A 85 -4.30 27.04 27.21
N GLY A 86 -3.84 26.91 28.45
CA GLY A 86 -2.83 25.93 28.82
C GLY A 86 -3.28 24.48 28.56
N LYS A 87 -4.53 24.15 28.93
CA LYS A 87 -5.13 22.84 28.69
C LYS A 87 -5.32 22.55 27.21
N THR A 88 -5.80 23.51 26.42
CA THR A 88 -6.00 23.32 24.98
C THR A 88 -4.67 23.15 24.26
N ARG A 89 -3.65 23.93 24.62
CA ARG A 89 -2.29 23.79 24.08
C ARG A 89 -1.73 22.38 24.32
N MET A 90 -1.84 21.85 25.53
CA MET A 90 -1.38 20.49 25.83
C MET A 90 -2.19 19.41 25.14
N PHE A 91 -3.52 19.56 25.05
CA PHE A 91 -4.35 18.63 24.29
C PHE A 91 -3.97 18.63 22.80
N LEU A 92 -3.70 19.80 22.22
CA LEU A 92 -3.34 19.91 20.81
C LEU A 92 -1.95 19.32 20.55
N TYR A 93 -0.97 19.59 21.41
CA TYR A 93 0.37 18.97 21.29
C TYR A 93 0.32 17.45 21.40
N THR A 94 -0.42 16.90 22.38
CA THR A 94 -0.50 15.44 22.54
C THR A 94 -1.15 14.76 21.32
N ARG A 95 -2.13 15.42 20.69
CA ARG A 95 -2.77 14.92 19.46
C ARG A 95 -1.87 15.05 18.24
N VAL A 96 -1.13 16.15 18.12
CA VAL A 96 -0.16 16.35 17.03
C VAL A 96 1.00 15.37 17.17
N ALA A 97 1.56 15.20 18.36
CA ALA A 97 2.62 14.24 18.64
C ALA A 97 2.18 12.80 18.34
N ALA A 98 0.98 12.40 18.79
CA ALA A 98 0.45 11.07 18.49
C ALA A 98 0.21 10.85 16.98
N ALA A 99 -0.14 11.90 16.24
CA ALA A 99 -0.29 11.82 14.79
C ALA A 99 1.08 11.72 14.10
N GLU A 100 2.06 12.49 14.55
CA GLU A 100 3.45 12.44 14.08
C GLU A 100 4.04 11.04 14.31
N ASP A 101 3.88 10.47 15.50
CA ASP A 101 4.33 9.11 15.82
C ASP A 101 3.71 8.05 14.90
N LYS A 102 2.42 8.19 14.59
CA LYS A 102 1.72 7.28 13.66
C LYS A 102 2.25 7.42 12.24
N VAL A 103 2.46 8.63 11.77
CA VAL A 103 3.04 8.89 10.44
C VAL A 103 4.46 8.35 10.36
N ASN A 104 5.27 8.57 11.40
CA ASN A 104 6.63 8.04 11.46
C ASN A 104 6.63 6.51 11.44
N SER A 105 5.79 5.87 12.26
CA SER A 105 5.67 4.40 12.27
C SER A 105 5.19 3.82 10.93
N PHE A 106 4.34 4.54 10.22
CA PHE A 106 3.90 4.15 8.88
C PHE A 106 5.02 4.30 7.87
N MET A 107 5.77 5.40 7.92
CA MET A 107 6.94 5.62 7.07
C MET A 107 8.01 4.56 7.34
N ASP A 108 8.31 4.26 8.60
CA ASP A 108 9.25 3.20 8.98
C ASP A 108 8.80 1.84 8.47
N SER A 109 7.49 1.54 8.56
CA SER A 109 6.93 0.30 8.02
C SER A 109 7.01 0.25 6.49
N ALA A 110 6.75 1.38 5.82
CA ALA A 110 6.84 1.49 4.37
C ALA A 110 8.28 1.32 3.89
N LEU A 111 9.26 1.96 4.54
CA LEU A 111 10.69 1.81 4.23
C LEU A 111 11.21 0.40 4.52
N ASN A 112 10.75 -0.23 5.60
CA ASN A 112 11.07 -1.64 5.88
C ASN A 112 10.47 -2.57 4.81
N LEU A 113 9.24 -2.29 4.37
CA LEU A 113 8.64 -2.98 3.24
C LEU A 113 9.47 -2.78 1.98
N GLU A 114 9.82 -1.55 1.61
CA GLU A 114 10.66 -1.26 0.45
C GLU A 114 12.01 -1.99 0.50
N SER A 115 12.64 -2.03 1.68
CA SER A 115 13.90 -2.73 1.91
C SER A 115 13.73 -4.25 1.74
N SER A 116 12.65 -4.81 2.28
CA SER A 116 12.33 -6.23 2.14
C SER A 116 11.94 -6.61 0.70
N PHE A 117 11.23 -5.75 -0.02
CA PHE A 117 10.93 -5.92 -1.44
C PHE A 117 12.20 -5.85 -2.27
N THR A 118 13.08 -4.90 -1.98
CA THR A 118 14.35 -4.75 -2.70
C THR A 118 15.24 -5.97 -2.52
N SER A 119 15.39 -6.47 -1.29
CA SER A 119 16.17 -7.69 -1.03
C SER A 119 15.52 -8.92 -1.64
N THR A 120 14.19 -9.00 -1.63
CA THR A 120 13.43 -10.08 -2.28
C THR A 120 13.59 -10.05 -3.81
N ILE A 121 13.44 -8.88 -4.44
CA ILE A 121 13.62 -8.70 -5.89
C ILE A 121 15.08 -9.00 -6.27
N ALA A 122 16.05 -8.55 -5.47
CA ALA A 122 17.45 -8.89 -5.67
C ALA A 122 17.70 -10.39 -5.58
N SER A 123 17.00 -11.09 -4.67
CA SER A 123 17.08 -12.55 -4.56
C SER A 123 16.38 -13.31 -5.70
N LEU A 124 15.43 -12.67 -6.38
CA LEU A 124 14.70 -13.21 -7.53
C LEU A 124 15.44 -13.02 -8.86
N ALA A 125 16.34 -12.03 -8.93
CA ALA A 125 17.13 -11.76 -10.12
C ALA A 125 18.00 -12.98 -10.49
N PRO A 126 18.04 -13.38 -11.78
CA PRO A 126 18.83 -14.51 -12.20
C PRO A 126 20.31 -14.21 -11.97
N PRO A 127 21.11 -15.19 -11.52
CA PRO A 127 22.54 -14.99 -11.33
C PRO A 127 23.17 -14.60 -12.68
N PRO A 128 24.17 -13.71 -12.70
CA PRO A 128 24.75 -13.18 -13.94
C PRO A 128 25.36 -14.25 -14.86
N GLN A 129 25.55 -15.47 -14.35
CA GLN A 129 26.05 -16.65 -15.06
C GLN A 129 24.96 -17.37 -15.88
N SER A 130 23.69 -17.08 -15.64
CA SER A 130 22.54 -17.74 -16.27
C SER A 130 22.30 -17.29 -17.73
N GLY A 131 22.84 -16.13 -18.13
CA GLY A 131 22.67 -15.60 -19.49
C GLY A 131 21.26 -15.09 -19.83
N GLU A 132 20.29 -15.16 -18.91
CA GLU A 132 18.96 -14.59 -19.07
C GLU A 132 19.02 -13.05 -19.12
N LYS A 133 18.62 -12.47 -20.26
CA LYS A 133 18.52 -11.02 -20.40
C LYS A 133 17.14 -10.55 -19.92
N LEU A 134 17.07 -10.08 -18.67
CA LEU A 134 15.83 -9.56 -18.09
C LEU A 134 15.24 -8.39 -18.88
N MET A 135 16.05 -7.47 -19.38
CA MET A 135 15.56 -6.26 -20.09
C MET A 135 14.79 -6.60 -21.37
N PRO A 136 15.35 -7.33 -22.35
CA PRO A 136 14.59 -7.81 -23.51
C PRO A 136 13.48 -8.79 -23.11
N GLY A 137 13.75 -9.68 -22.15
CA GLY A 137 12.80 -10.72 -21.74
C GLY A 137 11.52 -10.15 -21.14
N ALA A 138 11.64 -9.19 -20.23
CA ALA A 138 10.51 -8.48 -19.64
C ALA A 138 9.72 -7.69 -20.69
N LEU A 139 10.39 -7.10 -21.67
CA LEU A 139 9.71 -6.44 -22.80
C LEU A 139 8.89 -7.43 -23.62
N TYR A 140 9.41 -8.63 -23.91
CA TYR A 140 8.64 -9.66 -24.62
C TYR A 140 7.42 -10.13 -23.83
N VAL A 141 7.57 -10.30 -22.51
CA VAL A 141 6.45 -10.64 -21.63
C VAL A 141 5.39 -9.53 -21.65
N LEU A 142 5.82 -8.27 -21.57
CA LEU A 142 4.91 -7.12 -21.64
C LEU A 142 4.18 -7.06 -22.99
N VAL A 143 4.88 -7.24 -24.12
CA VAL A 143 4.25 -7.31 -25.45
C VAL A 143 3.26 -8.47 -25.53
N ALA A 144 3.60 -9.64 -24.99
CA ALA A 144 2.69 -10.78 -24.93
C ALA A 144 1.43 -10.48 -24.10
N THR A 145 1.55 -9.83 -22.93
CA THR A 145 0.38 -9.41 -22.13
C THR A 145 -0.52 -8.44 -22.90
N MET A 146 0.08 -7.46 -23.58
CA MET A 146 -0.65 -6.46 -24.36
C MET A 146 -1.39 -7.13 -25.52
N THR A 147 -0.75 -8.12 -26.15
CA THR A 147 -1.37 -8.95 -27.19
C THR A 147 -2.56 -9.73 -26.64
N GLY A 148 -2.45 -10.31 -25.45
CA GLY A 148 -3.58 -10.94 -24.74
C GLY A 148 -4.72 -9.96 -24.43
N SER A 149 -4.40 -8.69 -24.15
CA SER A 149 -5.40 -7.63 -23.95
C SER A 149 -6.15 -7.26 -25.23
N ILE A 150 -5.44 -7.19 -26.36
CA ILE A 150 -6.06 -6.96 -27.67
C ILE A 150 -6.99 -8.12 -28.03
N ILE A 151 -6.56 -9.36 -27.80
CA ILE A 151 -7.35 -10.57 -28.10
C ILE A 151 -8.61 -10.64 -27.23
N SER A 152 -8.52 -10.28 -25.95
CA SER A 152 -9.64 -10.32 -25.01
C SER A 152 -10.53 -9.07 -25.02
N ARG A 153 -10.23 -8.09 -25.89
CA ARG A 153 -10.91 -6.79 -25.95
C ARG A 153 -12.43 -6.89 -26.13
N ASN A 154 -12.92 -7.88 -26.87
CA ASN A 154 -14.35 -8.08 -27.15
C ASN A 154 -14.97 -9.26 -26.38
N ARG A 155 -14.38 -9.65 -25.25
CA ARG A 155 -14.90 -10.71 -24.38
C ARG A 155 -15.40 -10.11 -23.07
N SER A 156 -16.04 -10.95 -22.25
CA SER A 156 -16.57 -10.56 -20.95
C SER A 156 -15.49 -9.88 -20.08
N ILE A 157 -15.92 -9.01 -19.15
CA ILE A 157 -15.01 -8.25 -18.28
C ILE A 157 -14.00 -9.14 -17.54
N LEU A 158 -14.39 -10.38 -17.23
CA LEU A 158 -13.54 -11.38 -16.62
C LEU A 158 -12.43 -11.85 -17.58
N LEU A 159 -12.76 -12.18 -18.83
CA LEU A 159 -11.76 -12.55 -19.83
C LEU A 159 -10.82 -11.39 -20.16
N ARG A 160 -11.32 -10.15 -20.14
CA ARG A 160 -10.51 -8.95 -20.37
C ARG A 160 -9.41 -8.75 -19.32
N GLY A 161 -9.62 -9.23 -18.09
CA GLY A 161 -8.60 -9.22 -17.04
C GLY A 161 -7.76 -10.50 -17.01
N ALA A 162 -8.40 -11.67 -17.15
CA ALA A 162 -7.73 -12.95 -16.97
C ALA A 162 -6.80 -13.34 -18.14
N VAL A 163 -7.20 -13.06 -19.39
CA VAL A 163 -6.42 -13.46 -20.57
C VAL A 163 -5.06 -12.74 -20.63
N PRO A 164 -4.95 -11.41 -20.47
CA PRO A 164 -3.65 -10.73 -20.45
C PRO A 164 -2.72 -11.28 -19.38
N LEU A 165 -3.25 -11.58 -18.19
CA LEU A 165 -2.49 -12.15 -17.09
C LEU A 165 -2.01 -13.56 -17.40
N ALA A 166 -2.89 -14.43 -17.91
CA ALA A 166 -2.53 -15.79 -18.28
C ALA A 166 -1.46 -15.81 -19.38
N VAL A 167 -1.61 -14.97 -20.41
CA VAL A 167 -0.61 -14.86 -21.49
C VAL A 167 0.70 -14.30 -20.96
N GLY A 168 0.68 -13.32 -20.07
CA GLY A 168 1.89 -12.77 -19.44
C GLY A 168 2.65 -13.79 -18.60
N ILE A 169 1.94 -14.51 -17.72
CA ILE A 169 2.52 -15.55 -16.88
C ILE A 169 3.10 -16.67 -17.76
N GLY A 170 2.37 -17.07 -18.82
CA GLY A 170 2.84 -18.06 -19.79
C GLY A 170 4.10 -17.60 -20.54
N ALA A 171 4.10 -16.36 -21.02
CA ALA A 171 5.28 -15.77 -21.67
C ALA A 171 6.47 -15.66 -20.71
N GLY A 172 6.23 -15.34 -19.44
CA GLY A 172 7.27 -15.31 -18.40
C GLY A 172 7.93 -16.67 -18.22
N TRP A 173 7.15 -17.75 -18.23
CA TRP A 173 7.68 -19.12 -18.18
C TRP A 173 8.51 -19.52 -19.41
N ILE A 174 8.17 -18.99 -20.58
CA ILE A 174 8.86 -19.30 -21.84
C ILE A 174 10.15 -18.47 -21.99
N VAL A 175 10.08 -17.18 -21.68
CA VAL A 175 11.15 -16.21 -21.94
C VAL A 175 12.12 -16.09 -20.76
N LEU A 176 11.63 -16.25 -19.53
CA LEU A 176 12.39 -16.09 -18.28
C LEU A 176 12.18 -17.30 -17.34
N PRO A 177 12.53 -18.52 -17.77
CA PRO A 177 12.20 -19.74 -17.03
C PRO A 177 12.87 -19.81 -15.65
N ILE A 178 14.10 -19.33 -15.48
CA ILE A 178 14.82 -19.43 -14.19
C ILE A 178 14.28 -18.40 -13.21
N THR A 179 14.07 -17.17 -13.67
CA THR A 179 13.42 -16.11 -12.87
C THR A 179 12.05 -16.56 -12.38
N MET A 180 11.24 -17.20 -13.24
CA MET A 180 9.90 -17.64 -12.87
C MET A 180 9.90 -18.80 -11.87
N ARG A 181 10.89 -19.70 -11.93
CA ARG A 181 11.09 -20.76 -10.93
C ARG A 181 11.48 -20.20 -9.57
N ASN A 182 12.38 -19.20 -9.54
CA ASN A 182 12.76 -18.54 -8.29
C ASN A 182 11.56 -17.82 -7.65
N VAL A 183 10.74 -17.14 -8.46
CA VAL A 183 9.50 -16.50 -8.00
C VAL A 183 8.53 -17.54 -7.44
N SER A 184 8.35 -18.69 -8.12
CA SER A 184 7.46 -19.75 -7.63
C SER A 184 7.96 -20.39 -6.34
N ASP A 185 9.27 -20.58 -6.20
CA ASP A 185 9.86 -21.14 -4.98
C ASP A 185 9.72 -20.19 -3.80
N LEU A 186 9.84 -18.88 -4.03
CA LEU A 186 9.56 -17.87 -3.01
C LEU A 186 8.08 -17.88 -2.61
N LEU A 187 7.18 -17.89 -3.61
CA LEU A 187 5.74 -17.93 -3.36
C LEU A 187 5.38 -19.17 -2.53
N TRP A 188 5.98 -20.32 -2.86
CA TRP A 188 5.81 -21.56 -2.12
C TRP A 188 6.30 -21.46 -0.67
N LYS A 189 7.47 -20.85 -0.43
CA LYS A 189 7.97 -20.59 0.94
C LYS A 189 7.03 -19.70 1.75
N TYR A 190 6.43 -18.70 1.12
CA TYR A 190 5.45 -17.84 1.78
C TYR A 190 4.14 -18.58 2.06
N GLU A 191 3.68 -19.37 1.09
CA GLU A 191 2.48 -20.19 1.19
C GLU A 191 2.61 -21.27 2.28
N GLN A 192 3.78 -21.88 2.44
CA GLN A 192 4.08 -22.83 3.53
C GLN A 192 3.90 -22.23 4.93
N ARG A 193 3.99 -20.90 5.08
CA ARG A 193 3.72 -20.25 6.37
C ARG A 193 2.24 -20.35 6.77
N PHE A 194 1.35 -20.56 5.81
CA PHE A 194 -0.10 -20.68 6.00
C PHE A 194 -0.59 -22.08 5.57
N PRO A 195 -0.70 -23.05 6.51
CA PRO A 195 -0.92 -24.46 6.17
C PRO A 195 -2.22 -24.70 5.39
N ALA A 196 -3.28 -23.93 5.66
CA ALA A 196 -4.56 -24.04 4.94
C ALA A 196 -4.44 -23.75 3.43
N ILE A 197 -3.53 -22.86 3.03
CA ILE A 197 -3.32 -22.50 1.62
C ILE A 197 -2.39 -23.53 0.97
N ALA A 198 -1.30 -23.91 1.66
CA ALA A 198 -0.36 -24.93 1.19
C ALA A 198 -1.04 -26.28 0.91
N ASP A 199 -1.90 -26.76 1.81
CA ASP A 199 -2.65 -28.00 1.61
C ASP A 199 -3.62 -27.90 0.42
N GLY A 200 -4.23 -26.72 0.24
CA GLY A 200 -5.06 -26.41 -0.91
C GLY A 200 -4.29 -26.48 -2.23
N HIS A 201 -3.08 -25.94 -2.27
CA HIS A 201 -2.20 -25.99 -3.44
C HIS A 201 -1.81 -27.41 -3.82
N ILE A 202 -1.33 -28.20 -2.85
CA ILE A 202 -0.95 -29.60 -3.08
C ILE A 202 -2.14 -30.40 -3.59
N ARG A 203 -3.30 -30.28 -2.94
CA ARG A 203 -4.53 -30.96 -3.36
C ARG A 203 -4.97 -30.57 -4.77
N THR A 204 -4.88 -29.28 -5.11
CA THR A 204 -5.22 -28.78 -6.44
C THR A 204 -4.25 -29.34 -7.48
N ARG A 205 -2.94 -29.32 -7.21
CA ARG A 205 -1.91 -29.89 -8.08
C ARG A 205 -2.13 -31.38 -8.32
N GLU A 206 -2.37 -32.15 -7.26
CA GLU A 206 -2.69 -33.57 -7.39
C GLU A 206 -3.95 -33.81 -8.21
N GLY A 207 -4.99 -32.99 -8.03
CA GLY A 207 -6.23 -33.07 -8.80
C GLY A 207 -5.98 -32.85 -10.29
N VAL A 208 -5.19 -31.83 -10.64
CA VAL A 208 -4.82 -31.54 -12.03
C VAL A 208 -3.98 -32.67 -12.63
N GLU A 209 -3.00 -33.20 -11.88
CA GLU A 209 -2.16 -34.30 -12.37
C GLU A 209 -2.96 -35.59 -12.59
N LYS A 210 -3.89 -35.90 -11.69
CA LYS A 210 -4.82 -37.03 -11.84
C LYS A 210 -5.75 -36.82 -13.04
N ALA A 211 -6.30 -35.63 -13.21
CA ALA A 211 -7.13 -35.27 -14.36
C ALA A 211 -6.36 -35.38 -15.68
N TRP A 212 -5.10 -34.92 -15.72
CA TRP A 212 -4.24 -35.04 -16.90
C TRP A 212 -3.95 -36.49 -17.26
N ARG A 213 -3.60 -37.32 -16.26
CA ARG A 213 -3.39 -38.76 -16.47
C ARG A 213 -4.67 -39.44 -16.99
N MET A 214 -5.81 -39.13 -16.38
CA MET A 214 -7.10 -39.68 -16.78
C MET A 214 -7.49 -39.24 -18.21
N ALA A 215 -7.29 -37.96 -18.56
CA ALA A 215 -7.50 -37.45 -19.90
C ALA A 215 -6.61 -38.16 -20.94
N ARG A 216 -5.32 -38.38 -20.62
CA ARG A 216 -4.41 -39.12 -21.51
C ARG A 216 -4.84 -40.57 -21.74
N VAL A 217 -5.31 -41.24 -20.69
CA VAL A 217 -5.79 -42.63 -20.80
C VAL A 217 -7.10 -42.68 -21.61
N HIS A 218 -8.05 -41.79 -21.37
CA HIS A 218 -9.32 -41.77 -22.09
C HIS A 218 -9.21 -41.30 -23.54
N THR A 219 -8.26 -40.41 -23.84
CA THR A 219 -7.98 -40.01 -25.24
C THR A 219 -7.42 -41.18 -26.04
N GLN A 220 -6.55 -42.01 -25.46
CA GLN A 220 -6.08 -43.22 -26.12
C GLN A 220 -7.23 -44.20 -26.41
N GLN A 221 -8.17 -44.37 -25.48
CA GLN A 221 -9.36 -45.20 -25.69
C GLN A 221 -10.28 -44.61 -26.78
N ALA A 222 -10.46 -43.28 -26.81
CA ALA A 222 -11.27 -42.61 -27.81
C ALA A 222 -10.69 -42.77 -29.23
N VAL A 223 -9.36 -42.70 -29.38
CA VAL A 223 -8.69 -42.93 -30.67
C VAL A 223 -8.98 -44.33 -31.19
N ASN A 224 -8.88 -45.35 -30.33
CA ASN A 224 -9.17 -46.74 -30.73
C ASN A 224 -10.63 -46.92 -31.14
N ILE A 225 -11.58 -46.32 -30.40
CA ILE A 225 -13.02 -46.39 -30.74
C ILE A 225 -13.31 -45.73 -32.10
N VAL A 226 -12.67 -44.61 -32.39
CA VAL A 226 -12.81 -43.94 -33.69
C VAL A 226 -12.25 -44.81 -34.81
N ASP A 227 -11.10 -45.45 -34.59
CA ASP A 227 -10.48 -46.35 -35.57
C ASP A 227 -11.39 -47.58 -35.84
N ASP A 228 -11.93 -48.20 -34.79
CA ASP A 228 -12.89 -49.31 -34.88
C ASP A 228 -14.17 -48.91 -35.63
N THR A 229 -14.66 -47.69 -35.39
CA THR A 229 -15.86 -47.14 -36.05
C THR A 229 -15.59 -46.89 -37.52
N ILE A 230 -14.42 -46.33 -37.87
CA ILE A 230 -14.03 -46.12 -39.27
C ILE A 230 -13.85 -47.46 -39.97
N SER A 231 -13.22 -48.45 -39.33
CA SER A 231 -13.05 -49.80 -39.88
C SER A 231 -14.40 -50.47 -40.14
N SER A 232 -15.31 -50.46 -39.17
CA SER A 232 -16.66 -51.00 -39.31
C SER A 232 -17.47 -50.28 -40.41
N GLY A 233 -17.32 -48.95 -40.48
CA GLY A 233 -17.91 -48.15 -41.56
C GLY A 233 -17.39 -48.55 -42.94
N ARG A 234 -16.09 -48.83 -43.08
CA ARG A 234 -15.51 -49.32 -44.33
C ARG A 234 -16.03 -50.72 -44.68
N GLU A 235 -16.08 -51.64 -43.72
CA GLU A 235 -16.58 -53.00 -43.92
C GLU A 235 -18.05 -53.00 -44.37
N THR A 236 -18.90 -52.18 -43.76
CA THR A 236 -20.32 -52.08 -44.17
C THR A 236 -20.49 -51.52 -45.59
N VAL A 237 -19.62 -50.59 -46.01
CA VAL A 237 -19.61 -50.08 -47.39
C VAL A 237 -19.10 -51.15 -48.35
N GLU A 238 -18.04 -51.88 -47.99
CA GLU A 238 -17.53 -53.00 -48.80
C GLU A 238 -18.56 -54.11 -48.97
N ASP A 239 -19.27 -54.48 -47.91
CA ASP A 239 -20.35 -55.47 -47.95
C ASP A 239 -21.55 -55.01 -48.78
N TRP A 240 -21.86 -53.72 -48.73
CA TRP A 240 -22.89 -53.13 -49.57
C TRP A 240 -22.49 -53.14 -51.05
N VAL A 241 -21.22 -52.84 -51.36
CA VAL A 241 -20.68 -52.95 -52.73
C VAL A 241 -20.65 -54.40 -53.21
N LYS A 242 -20.27 -55.36 -52.35
CA LYS A 242 -20.30 -56.80 -52.67
C LYS A 242 -21.72 -57.33 -52.88
N LYS A 243 -22.73 -56.77 -52.22
CA LYS A 243 -24.16 -57.11 -52.40
C LYS A 243 -24.83 -56.30 -53.52
N GLY A 244 -24.16 -55.27 -54.03
CA GLY A 244 -24.71 -54.19 -54.86
C GLY A 244 -24.13 -54.13 -56.27
N LYS A 245 -23.77 -55.28 -56.83
CA LYS A 245 -24.01 -55.68 -58.22
C LYS A 245 -24.17 -57.20 -58.25
#